data_AF-A0A2E8CDC3-F1
#
_entry.id   AF-A0A2E8CDC3-F1
#
_cell.length_a   1.000
_cell.length_b   1.000
_cell.length_c   1.000
_cell.angle_alpha   90.00
_cell.angle_beta   90.00
_cell.angle_gamma   90.00
#
_symmetry.space_group_name_H-M   'P 1'
#
loop_
_entity.id
_entity.type
_entity.pdbx_description
1 polymer ?
#
loop_
_entity_poly.entity_id
_entity_poly.type
_entity_poly.pdbx_seq_one_letter_code
_entity_poly.pdbx_strand_id
1 'polypeptide(L)' 'MKIERKFTKAGQDAYSDINFIKTSSEIRNPDGTVVFHLADVEVPSSWSQVASDVIAQKY' A
#
# COMPACT_ATOMS: atom_id res chain seq x y z
N MET A 1 29.92 14.37 13.61
CA MET A 1 29.59 14.22 12.17
C MET A 1 28.25 14.92 11.91
N LYS A 2 28.20 15.96 11.06
CA LYS A 2 26.94 16.59 10.63
C LYS A 2 26.60 16.06 9.24
N ILE A 3 25.47 15.36 9.11
CA ILE A 3 24.92 14.94 7.82
C ILE A 3 23.84 15.95 7.46
N GLU A 4 24.04 16.69 6.37
CA GLU A 4 23.05 17.62 5.86
C GLU A 4 21.92 16.85 5.17
N ARG A 5 20.68 17.09 5.59
CA ARG A 5 19.49 16.45 5.03
C ARG A 5 18.93 17.30 3.90
N LYS A 6 18.69 16.69 2.73
CA LYS A 6 18.12 17.38 1.56
C LYS A 6 16.62 17.11 1.36
N PHE A 7 16.19 15.89 1.65
CA PHE A 7 14.82 15.41 1.38
C PHE A 7 14.12 14.84 2.61
N THR A 8 14.74 14.91 3.78
CA THR A 8 14.21 14.37 5.03
C THR A 8 14.29 15.43 6.12
N LYS A 9 13.39 15.36 7.10
CA LYS A 9 13.43 16.22 8.29
C LYS A 9 13.91 15.40 9.48
N ALA A 10 14.64 16.03 10.39
CA ALA A 10 15.09 15.36 11.59
C ALA A 10 13.89 15.01 12.48
N GLY A 11 13.83 13.77 12.98
CA GLY A 11 12.73 13.30 13.84
C GLY A 11 11.40 13.03 13.12
N GLN A 12 11.32 13.23 11.81
CA GLN A 12 10.12 12.92 11.02
C GLN A 12 10.22 11.48 10.49
N ASP A 13 9.13 10.72 10.64
CA ASP A 13 9.02 9.39 10.05
C ASP A 13 9.05 9.47 8.51
N ALA A 14 9.62 8.44 7.86
CA ALA A 14 9.79 8.41 6.41
C ALA A 14 8.46 8.46 5.63
N TYR A 15 7.37 8.01 6.24
CA TYR A 15 6.05 7.91 5.64
C TYR A 15 5.04 8.92 6.20
N SER A 16 5.45 9.81 7.11
CA SER A 16 4.52 10.71 7.81
C SER A 16 3.73 11.65 6.89
N ASP A 17 4.27 11.94 5.70
CA ASP A 17 3.65 12.83 4.72
C ASP A 17 2.78 12.05 3.70
N ILE A 18 2.68 10.72 3.84
CA ILE A 18 1.85 9.86 3.01
C ILE A 18 0.62 9.43 3.80
N ASN A 19 -0.56 9.74 3.27
CA ASN A 19 -1.81 9.22 3.84
C ASN A 19 -2.05 7.79 3.38
N PHE A 20 -2.30 6.88 4.33
CA PHE A 20 -2.62 5.49 4.04
C PHE A 20 -4.09 5.20 4.29
N ILE A 21 -4.64 4.29 3.51
CA ILE A 21 -6.00 3.76 3.65
C ILE A 21 -5.97 2.25 3.65
N LYS A 22 -7.00 1.64 4.22
CA LYS A 22 -7.23 0.19 4.11
C LYS A 22 -8.10 -0.12 2.91
N THR A 23 -7.71 -1.12 2.14
CA THR A 23 -8.53 -1.72 1.08
C THR A 23 -8.44 -3.24 1.14
N SER A 24 -9.26 -3.93 0.36
CA SER A 24 -9.19 -5.39 0.18
C SER A 24 -8.82 -5.70 -1.27
N SER A 25 -8.04 -6.76 -1.46
CA SER A 25 -7.76 -7.31 -2.79
C SER A 25 -8.37 -8.70 -2.88
N GLU A 26 -9.09 -8.97 -3.96
CA GLU A 26 -9.79 -10.23 -4.14
C GLU A 26 -9.77 -10.64 -5.61
N ILE A 27 -9.44 -11.91 -5.87
CA ILE A 27 -9.47 -12.51 -7.20
C ILE A 27 -10.49 -13.63 -7.17
N ARG A 28 -11.40 -13.61 -8.14
CA ARG A 28 -12.43 -14.64 -8.32
C ARG A 28 -12.27 -15.35 -9.65
N ASN A 29 -12.60 -16.63 -9.67
CA ASN A 29 -12.86 -17.36 -10.89
C ASN A 29 -14.15 -16.85 -11.57
N PRO A 30 -14.38 -17.16 -12.85
CA PRO A 30 -15.62 -16.82 -13.54
C PRO A 30 -16.88 -17.39 -12.87
N ASP A 31 -16.76 -18.51 -12.14
CA ASP A 31 -17.85 -19.10 -11.37
C ASP A 31 -18.12 -18.40 -10.01
N GLY A 32 -17.36 -17.35 -9.71
CA GLY A 32 -17.48 -16.54 -8.49
C GLY A 32 -16.70 -17.06 -7.28
N THR A 33 -16.05 -18.23 -7.38
CA THR A 33 -15.21 -18.77 -6.31
C THR A 33 -13.97 -17.93 -6.09
N VAL A 34 -13.62 -17.69 -4.82
CA VAL A 34 -12.45 -16.87 -4.45
C VAL A 34 -11.18 -17.68 -4.60
N VAL A 35 -10.25 -17.17 -5.39
CA VAL A 35 -8.91 -17.73 -5.60
C VAL A 35 -7.91 -17.11 -4.63
N PHE A 36 -8.08 -15.81 -4.36
CA PHE A 36 -7.24 -15.05 -3.45
C PHE A 36 -8.08 -13.97 -2.78
N HIS A 37 -7.83 -13.76 -1.49
CA HIS A 37 -8.43 -12.66 -0.75
C HIS A 37 -7.46 -12.19 0.32
N LEU A 38 -7.18 -10.88 0.33
CA LEU A 38 -6.40 -10.21 1.36
C LEU A 38 -7.16 -8.96 1.82
N ALA A 39 -7.64 -9.01 3.05
CA ALA A 39 -8.37 -7.92 3.69
C ALA A 39 -7.42 -6.93 4.37
N ASP A 40 -7.92 -5.70 4.58
CA ASP A 40 -7.28 -4.66 5.40
C ASP A 40 -5.84 -4.30 5.00
N VAL A 41 -5.53 -4.40 3.70
CA VAL A 41 -4.22 -3.99 3.16
C VAL A 41 -4.11 -2.48 3.25
N GLU A 42 -3.06 -2.03 3.93
CA GLU A 42 -2.75 -0.61 4.04
C GLU A 42 -1.92 -0.16 2.84
N VAL A 43 -2.47 0.78 2.07
CA VAL A 43 -1.85 1.33 0.84
C VAL A 43 -1.92 2.86 0.83
N PRO A 44 -1.02 3.56 0.12
CA PRO A 44 -1.14 4.99 -0.09
C PRO A 44 -2.50 5.36 -0.71
N SER A 45 -3.15 6.39 -0.18
CA SER A 45 -4.49 6.79 -0.60
C SER A 45 -4.59 7.28 -2.05
N SER A 46 -3.46 7.57 -2.68
CA SER A 46 -3.38 7.98 -4.09
C SER A 46 -3.35 6.81 -5.07
N TRP A 47 -3.22 5.57 -4.58
CA TRP A 47 -3.17 4.40 -5.44
C TRP A 47 -4.55 4.04 -5.97
N SER A 48 -4.59 3.57 -7.22
CA SER A 48 -5.78 2.92 -7.74
C SER A 48 -5.96 1.54 -7.12
N GLN A 49 -7.18 0.98 -7.22
CA GLN A 49 -7.42 -0.40 -6.80
C GLN A 49 -6.50 -1.37 -7.56
N VAL A 50 -6.29 -1.17 -8.86
CA VAL A 50 -5.38 -2.01 -9.67
C VAL A 50 -3.95 -1.97 -9.14
N ALA A 51 -3.43 -0.80 -8.75
CA ALA A 51 -2.09 -0.71 -8.15
C ALA A 51 -2.01 -1.44 -6.79
N SER A 52 -3.09 -1.34 -6.00
CA SER A 52 -3.24 -2.04 -4.72
C SER A 52 -3.29 -3.57 -4.93
N ASP A 53 -4.01 -4.04 -5.94
CA ASP A 53 -4.11 -5.46 -6.28
C ASP A 53 -2.77 -6.02 -6.75
N VAL A 54 -2.02 -5.27 -7.56
CA VAL A 54 -0.69 -5.70 -8.04
C VAL A 54 0.27 -5.93 -6.88
N ILE A 55 0.26 -5.07 -5.84
CA ILE A 55 1.13 -5.28 -4.68
C ILE A 55 0.63 -6.42 -3.79
N ALA A 56 -0.69 -6.52 -3.59
CA ALA A 56 -1.30 -7.52 -2.72
C ALA A 56 -1.11 -8.95 -3.27
N GLN A 57 -0.98 -9.12 -4.57
CA GLN A 57 -0.70 -10.43 -5.18
C GLN A 57 0.76 -10.86 -5.05
N LYS A 58 1.67 -9.92 -4.79
CA LYS A 58 3.11 -10.21 -4.74
C LYS A 58 3.53 -10.84 -3.40
N TYR A 59 2.71 -10.70 -2.36
CA TYR A 59 3.00 -11.12 -0.99
C TYR A 59 1.83 -11.90 -0.40
#